data_AF-A0AAD8RL97-F1
#
_entry.id   AF-A0AAD8RL97-F1
#
_cell.length_a   1.000
_cell.length_b   1.000
_cell.length_c   1.000
_cell.angle_alpha   90.00
_cell.angle_beta   90.00
_cell.angle_gamma   90.00
#
_symmetry.space_group_name_H-M   'P 1'
#
loop_
_entity.id
_entity.type
_entity.pdbx_description
1 polymer ?
#
loop_
_entity_poly.entity_id
_entity_poly.type
_entity_poly.pdbx_seq_one_letter_code
_entity_poly.pdbx_strand_id
1 'polypeptide(L)'
;MSASDQKLVNQENKSSADLITWREYEALRNEMRREFRAQDDELKGTVQEISQKLDATNETVTTMQDQMTDIQRTLRTLQMSVENLKNQQQQQHEDADEVPGRGDRPRGWVPLGRNGRGHDEEDGLGKPKFSIPKFEGGADVEEYLTWELKIEKLWNLHPNYTEDRKIKLASSEFDGYALRWWDALVRNQHEDGEQPIVTWRAMKEAMTSRFVTTNYLHTIYDKLTLLRQGVKTVDEYYM
;
A
#
# COMPACT_ATOMS: atom_id res chain seq x y z
N MET A 1 -74.81 17.02 0.19
CA MET A 1 -73.93 17.36 -0.95
C MET A 1 -72.50 17.21 -0.46
N SER A 2 -71.81 16.20 -0.98
CA SER A 2 -70.60 15.60 -0.41
C SER A 2 -69.36 16.42 -0.75
N ALA A 3 -68.38 16.44 0.15
CA ALA A 3 -67.02 16.99 -0.03
C ALA A 3 -66.17 16.21 -1.08
N SER A 4 -66.82 15.46 -1.96
CA SER A 4 -66.22 14.59 -2.98
C SER A 4 -66.04 15.30 -4.33
N ASP A 5 -66.72 16.42 -4.57
CA ASP A 5 -66.66 17.14 -5.86
C ASP A 5 -65.51 18.15 -5.96
N GLN A 6 -64.80 18.45 -4.87
CA GLN A 6 -63.67 19.39 -4.89
C GLN A 6 -62.31 18.75 -5.22
N LYS A 7 -62.23 17.43 -5.37
CA LYS A 7 -60.99 16.73 -5.74
C LYS A 7 -60.82 16.48 -7.24
N LEU A 8 -61.85 16.71 -8.05
CA LEU A 8 -61.79 16.42 -9.50
C LEU A 8 -61.32 17.59 -10.36
N VAL A 9 -61.31 18.83 -9.84
CA VAL A 9 -60.95 20.02 -10.64
C VAL A 9 -59.44 20.32 -10.66
N ASN A 10 -58.65 19.70 -9.78
CA ASN A 10 -57.22 20.04 -9.64
C ASN A 10 -56.24 19.11 -10.36
N GLN A 11 -56.73 18.18 -11.19
CA GLN A 11 -55.89 17.23 -11.91
C GLN A 11 -55.72 17.55 -13.41
N GLU A 12 -56.46 18.52 -13.95
CA GLU A 12 -56.46 18.85 -15.38
C GLU A 12 -55.59 20.06 -15.77
N ASN A 13 -54.80 20.63 -14.85
CA ASN A 13 -53.92 21.78 -15.16
C ASN A 13 -52.41 21.48 -15.16
N LYS A 14 -51.99 20.21 -15.12
CA LYS A 14 -50.61 19.87 -15.51
C LYS A 14 -50.55 19.73 -17.02
N SER A 15 -50.47 20.91 -17.62
CA SER A 15 -50.20 21.20 -19.03
C SER A 15 -49.43 20.09 -19.73
N SER A 16 -49.91 19.76 -20.93
CA SER A 16 -49.30 18.91 -21.95
C SER A 16 -47.85 19.28 -22.33
N ALA A 17 -47.24 20.28 -21.71
CA ALA A 17 -45.86 20.73 -21.89
C ALA A 17 -44.82 19.90 -21.12
N ASP A 18 -45.21 19.07 -20.14
CA ASP A 18 -44.29 18.33 -19.26
C ASP A 18 -44.20 16.82 -19.54
N LEU A 19 -44.90 16.30 -20.55
CA LEU A 19 -44.85 14.89 -20.93
C LEU A 19 -43.76 14.68 -21.99
N ILE A 20 -42.52 14.42 -21.54
CA ILE A 20 -41.44 13.93 -22.40
C ILE A 20 -42.00 12.75 -23.20
N THR A 21 -41.95 12.85 -24.52
CA THR A 21 -42.49 11.79 -25.37
C THR A 21 -41.66 10.52 -25.17
N TRP A 22 -42.29 9.35 -25.19
CA TRP A 22 -41.58 8.07 -25.00
C TRP A 22 -40.38 7.90 -25.95
N ARG A 23 -40.44 8.54 -27.13
CA ARG A 23 -39.33 8.62 -28.09
C ARG A 23 -38.13 9.41 -27.58
N GLU A 24 -38.36 10.54 -26.90
CA GLU A 24 -37.29 11.36 -26.31
C GLU A 24 -36.66 10.66 -25.10
N TYR A 25 -37.46 9.98 -24.27
CA TYR A 25 -36.94 9.12 -23.20
C TYR A 25 -36.06 7.99 -23.75
N GLU A 26 -36.51 7.32 -24.81
CA GLU A 26 -35.74 6.24 -25.41
C GLU A 26 -34.48 6.75 -26.12
N ALA A 27 -34.52 7.93 -26.73
CA ALA A 27 -33.35 8.60 -27.29
C ALA A 27 -32.32 8.90 -26.20
N LEU A 28 -32.75 9.51 -25.08
CA LEU A 28 -31.87 9.80 -23.94
C LEU A 28 -31.29 8.53 -23.32
N ARG A 29 -32.11 7.48 -23.15
CA ARG A 29 -31.67 6.18 -22.64
C ARG A 29 -30.62 5.53 -23.53
N ASN A 30 -30.82 5.60 -24.85
CA ASN A 30 -29.86 5.06 -25.81
C ASN A 30 -28.57 5.88 -25.84
N GLU A 31 -28.66 7.20 -25.69
CA GLU A 31 -27.48 8.07 -25.61
C GLU A 31 -26.68 7.81 -24.34
N MET A 32 -27.31 7.79 -23.16
CA MET A 32 -26.63 7.45 -21.90
C MET A 32 -25.98 6.06 -21.97
N ARG A 33 -26.64 5.08 -22.62
CA ARG A 33 -26.06 3.75 -22.83
C ARG A 33 -24.86 3.78 -23.77
N ARG A 34 -24.87 4.66 -24.78
CA ARG A 34 -23.75 4.86 -25.71
C ARG A 34 -22.57 5.52 -24.99
N GLU A 35 -22.82 6.59 -24.24
CA GLU A 35 -21.79 7.28 -23.46
C GLU A 35 -21.15 6.34 -22.45
N PHE A 36 -21.95 5.58 -21.70
CA PHE A 36 -21.43 4.61 -20.73
C PHE A 36 -20.55 3.55 -21.40
N ARG A 37 -20.96 3.07 -22.58
CA ARG A 37 -20.14 2.12 -23.36
C ARG A 37 -18.86 2.76 -23.88
N ALA A 38 -18.92 4.00 -24.36
CA ALA A 38 -17.73 4.72 -24.82
C ALA A 38 -16.71 4.92 -23.69
N GLN A 39 -17.19 5.28 -22.49
CA GLN A 39 -16.34 5.39 -21.30
C GLN A 39 -15.75 4.04 -20.87
N ASP A 40 -16.54 2.95 -20.92
CA ASP A 40 -16.06 1.60 -20.62
C ASP A 40 -14.98 1.13 -21.62
N ASP A 41 -15.18 1.41 -22.91
CA ASP A 41 -14.21 1.09 -23.96
C ASP A 41 -12.92 1.91 -23.81
N GLU A 42 -13.03 3.20 -23.46
CA GLU A 42 -11.87 4.06 -23.15
C GLU A 42 -11.10 3.55 -21.93
N LEU A 43 -11.81 3.24 -20.84
CA LEU A 43 -11.22 2.66 -19.63
C LEU A 43 -10.48 1.36 -19.94
N LYS A 44 -11.10 0.44 -20.69
CA LYS A 44 -10.44 -0.79 -21.13
C LYS A 44 -9.19 -0.52 -21.94
N GLY A 45 -9.24 0.47 -22.84
CA GLY A 45 -8.08 0.92 -23.60
C GLY A 45 -6.93 1.38 -22.71
N THR A 46 -7.22 2.27 -21.74
CA THR A 46 -6.19 2.76 -20.81
C THR A 46 -5.61 1.65 -19.94
N VAL A 47 -6.43 0.72 -19.46
CA VAL A 47 -5.98 -0.44 -18.66
C VAL A 47 -5.08 -1.35 -19.50
N GLN A 48 -5.45 -1.61 -20.74
CA GLN A 48 -4.64 -2.42 -21.65
C GLN A 48 -3.28 -1.75 -21.96
N GLU A 49 -3.26 -0.43 -22.16
CA GLU A 49 -2.01 0.31 -22.35
C GLU A 49 -1.12 0.27 -21.11
N ILE A 50 -1.70 0.43 -19.92
CA ILE A 50 -0.97 0.30 -18.65
C ILE A 50 -0.40 -1.10 -18.50
N SER A 51 -1.17 -2.16 -18.82
CA SER A 51 -0.69 -3.54 -18.77
C SER A 51 0.51 -3.76 -19.70
N GLN A 52 0.45 -3.26 -20.94
CA GLN A 52 1.57 -3.39 -21.88
C GLN A 52 2.83 -2.66 -21.40
N LYS A 53 2.66 -1.46 -20.83
CA LYS A 53 3.78 -0.72 -20.24
C LYS A 53 4.35 -1.46 -19.03
N LEU A 54 3.50 -2.08 -18.21
CA LEU A 54 3.93 -2.89 -17.08
C LEU A 54 4.73 -4.11 -17.55
N ASP A 55 4.25 -4.84 -18.56
CA ASP A 55 4.95 -5.99 -19.12
C ASP A 55 6.32 -5.60 -19.67
N ALA A 56 6.40 -4.50 -20.43
CA ALA A 56 7.67 -3.97 -20.94
C ALA A 56 8.62 -3.58 -19.78
N THR A 57 8.11 -2.93 -18.74
CA THR A 57 8.95 -2.61 -17.57
C THR A 57 9.42 -3.87 -16.85
N ASN A 58 8.57 -4.90 -16.76
CA ASN A 58 8.92 -6.17 -16.13
C ASN A 58 10.03 -6.88 -16.92
N GLU A 59 9.96 -6.88 -18.25
CA GLU A 59 11.04 -7.39 -19.11
C GLU A 59 12.38 -6.66 -18.86
N THR A 60 12.37 -5.33 -18.73
CA THR A 60 13.60 -4.58 -18.42
C THR A 60 14.17 -4.95 -17.05
N VAL A 61 13.30 -5.16 -16.06
CA VAL A 61 13.71 -5.58 -14.71
C VAL A 61 14.31 -6.97 -14.74
N THR A 62 13.70 -7.92 -15.46
CA THR A 62 14.27 -9.28 -15.62
C THR A 62 15.64 -9.25 -16.29
N THR A 63 15.82 -8.40 -17.30
CA THR A 63 17.12 -8.23 -17.97
C THR A 63 18.17 -7.65 -17.00
N MET A 64 17.81 -6.65 -16.20
CA MET A 64 18.71 -6.10 -15.18
C MET A 64 19.07 -7.14 -14.10
N GLN A 65 18.12 -7.98 -13.70
CA GLN A 65 18.38 -9.09 -12.78
C GLN A 65 19.38 -10.08 -13.37
N ASP A 66 19.20 -10.47 -14.64
CA ASP A 66 20.13 -11.36 -15.33
C ASP A 66 21.54 -10.76 -15.39
N GLN A 67 21.67 -9.49 -15.78
CA GLN A 67 22.95 -8.77 -15.77
C GLN A 67 23.60 -8.74 -14.38
N MET A 68 22.81 -8.50 -13.32
CA MET A 68 23.31 -8.52 -11.95
C MET A 68 23.81 -9.91 -11.55
N THR A 69 23.13 -10.98 -11.97
CA THR A 69 23.61 -12.34 -11.70
C THR A 69 24.94 -12.62 -12.40
N ASP A 70 25.14 -12.13 -13.63
CA ASP A 70 26.41 -12.26 -14.34
C ASP A 70 27.54 -11.47 -13.68
N ILE A 71 27.25 -10.25 -13.21
CA ILE A 71 28.19 -9.46 -12.42
C ILE A 71 28.58 -10.22 -11.14
N GLN A 72 27.62 -10.81 -10.43
CA GLN A 72 27.92 -11.60 -9.24
C GLN A 72 28.75 -12.86 -9.56
N ARG A 73 28.51 -13.52 -10.70
CA ARG A 73 29.31 -14.68 -11.14
C ARG A 73 30.75 -14.28 -11.44
N THR A 74 30.95 -13.23 -12.23
CA THR A 74 32.29 -12.72 -12.56
C THR A 74 33.06 -12.26 -11.33
N LEU A 75 32.39 -11.59 -10.39
CA LEU A 75 32.98 -11.22 -9.10
C LEU A 75 33.48 -12.44 -8.31
N ARG A 76 32.66 -13.51 -8.20
CA ARG A 76 33.10 -14.75 -7.53
C ARG A 76 34.31 -15.38 -8.21
N THR A 77 34.33 -15.43 -9.54
CA THR A 77 35.47 -15.97 -10.29
C THR A 77 36.74 -15.16 -10.02
N LEU A 78 36.64 -13.83 -9.98
CA LEU A 78 37.76 -12.95 -9.62
C LEU A 78 38.20 -13.15 -8.17
N GLN A 79 37.27 -13.31 -7.23
CA GLN A 79 37.62 -13.62 -5.84
C GLN A 79 38.40 -14.93 -5.72
N MET A 80 37.97 -15.98 -6.44
CA MET A 80 38.69 -17.26 -6.46
C MET A 80 40.07 -17.15 -7.12
N SER A 81 40.22 -16.38 -8.20
CA SER A 81 41.52 -16.21 -8.84
C SER A 81 42.50 -15.41 -7.97
N VAL A 82 42.01 -14.39 -7.26
CA VAL A 82 42.80 -13.64 -6.27
C VAL A 82 43.25 -14.55 -5.12
N GLU A 83 42.37 -15.40 -4.59
CA GLU A 83 42.73 -16.33 -3.51
C GLU A 83 43.74 -17.39 -3.98
N ASN A 84 43.58 -17.92 -5.21
CA ASN A 84 44.55 -18.84 -5.80
C ASN A 84 45.93 -18.19 -6.00
N LEU A 85 45.99 -16.94 -6.49
CA LEU A 85 47.24 -16.19 -6.62
C LEU A 85 47.93 -15.98 -5.27
N LYS A 86 47.14 -15.66 -4.23
CA LYS A 86 47.65 -15.50 -2.87
C LYS A 86 48.24 -16.81 -2.33
N ASN A 87 47.55 -17.94 -2.50
CA ASN A 87 48.05 -19.25 -2.10
C ASN A 87 49.32 -19.67 -2.87
N GLN A 88 49.40 -19.32 -4.16
CA GLN A 88 50.58 -19.61 -4.99
C GLN A 88 51.81 -18.77 -4.58
N GLN A 89 51.59 -17.54 -4.11
CA GLN A 89 52.65 -16.69 -3.55
C GLN A 89 53.10 -17.17 -2.16
N GLN A 90 52.19 -17.76 -1.38
CA GLN A 90 52.48 -18.30 -0.05
C GLN A 90 53.28 -19.61 -0.12
N GLN A 91 53.02 -20.47 -1.13
CA GLN A 91 53.82 -21.67 -1.40
C GLN A 91 55.24 -21.35 -1.90
N GLN A 92 55.45 -20.21 -2.58
CA GLN A 92 56.80 -19.75 -2.97
C GLN A 92 57.61 -19.16 -1.81
N HIS A 93 57.00 -18.92 -0.65
CA HIS A 93 57.69 -18.43 0.55
C HIS A 93 58.00 -19.53 1.58
N GLU A 94 57.61 -20.79 1.34
CA GLU A 94 57.95 -21.91 2.22
C GLU A 94 59.25 -22.65 1.84
N ASP A 95 59.86 -22.37 0.68
CA ASP A 95 61.10 -23.03 0.21
C ASP A 95 62.40 -22.22 0.49
N ALA A 96 62.35 -21.17 1.32
CA ALA A 96 63.48 -20.26 1.50
C ALA A 96 63.91 -19.99 2.95
N ASP A 97 63.47 -20.76 3.95
CA ASP A 97 64.01 -20.66 5.30
C ASP A 97 64.08 -22.02 6.01
N GLU A 98 65.13 -22.80 5.70
CA GLU A 98 65.61 -23.86 6.58
C GLU A 98 67.04 -23.53 7.05
N VAL A 99 67.15 -22.98 8.26
CA VAL A 99 68.37 -22.99 9.07
C VAL A 99 68.01 -23.38 10.51
N PRO A 100 68.67 -24.38 11.13
CA PRO A 100 68.30 -24.90 12.43
C PRO A 100 68.94 -24.08 13.56
N GLY A 101 68.14 -23.64 14.53
CA GLY A 101 68.64 -22.91 15.70
C GLY A 101 67.75 -23.12 16.92
N ARG A 102 68.27 -23.86 17.90
CA ARG A 102 67.67 -24.08 19.23
C ARG A 102 67.41 -22.76 19.97
N GLY A 103 66.37 -22.74 20.82
CA GLY A 103 66.35 -21.87 22.00
C GLY A 103 64.96 -21.46 22.49
N ASP A 104 64.51 -22.09 23.57
CA ASP A 104 63.67 -21.55 24.64
C ASP A 104 62.30 -20.88 24.33
N ARG A 105 61.24 -21.59 24.72
CA ARG A 105 60.05 -20.99 25.38
C ARG A 105 60.32 -20.99 26.91
N PRO A 106 59.55 -20.27 27.77
CA PRO A 106 58.32 -19.51 27.53
C PRO A 106 58.25 -18.16 28.28
N ARG A 107 57.31 -17.27 27.92
CA ARG A 107 56.52 -16.51 28.90
C ARG A 107 55.33 -15.81 28.23
N GLY A 108 54.22 -15.81 28.96
CA GLY A 108 52.88 -15.65 28.43
C GLY A 108 52.56 -14.23 27.97
N TRP A 109 51.71 -14.19 26.94
CA TRP A 109 50.86 -13.06 26.63
C TRP A 109 49.43 -13.58 26.63
N VAL A 110 48.65 -13.10 27.59
CA VAL A 110 47.21 -13.29 27.64
C VAL A 110 46.62 -12.26 26.67
N PRO A 111 45.88 -12.64 25.61
CA PRO A 111 45.05 -11.69 24.92
C PRO A 111 43.86 -11.37 25.82
N LEU A 112 43.96 -10.24 26.51
CA LEU A 112 42.82 -9.60 27.15
C LEU A 112 41.83 -9.21 26.03
N GLY A 113 40.60 -9.71 26.12
CA GLY A 113 39.42 -9.07 25.56
C GLY A 113 39.25 -9.10 24.05
N ARG A 114 38.76 -10.23 23.52
CA ARG A 114 37.92 -10.21 22.32
C ARG A 114 36.71 -11.12 22.50
N ASN A 115 35.85 -10.74 23.44
CA ASN A 115 34.50 -11.28 23.50
C ASN A 115 33.51 -10.18 23.14
N GLY A 116 32.70 -10.47 22.13
CA GLY A 116 31.37 -9.89 21.99
C GLY A 116 31.36 -8.43 21.56
N ARG A 117 31.50 -8.20 20.25
CA ARG A 117 30.46 -7.39 19.62
C ARG A 117 29.16 -8.15 19.86
N GLY A 118 28.43 -7.82 20.93
CA GLY A 118 26.99 -7.73 20.75
C GLY A 118 26.83 -6.82 19.52
N HIS A 119 26.17 -7.19 18.43
CA HIS A 119 24.84 -7.78 18.47
C HIS A 119 24.11 -7.31 19.73
N ASP A 120 24.14 -5.99 19.92
CA ASP A 120 22.90 -5.29 20.18
C ASP A 120 21.94 -5.81 19.10
N GLU A 121 21.27 -6.90 19.45
CA GLU A 121 19.86 -7.09 19.15
C GLU A 121 19.21 -5.79 19.62
N GLU A 122 19.32 -4.76 18.77
CA GLU A 122 18.60 -3.51 18.90
C GLU A 122 17.15 -3.93 18.79
N ASP A 123 16.57 -4.23 19.96
CA ASP A 123 15.14 -4.42 20.18
C ASP A 123 14.42 -3.49 19.21
N GLY A 124 13.77 -4.11 18.20
CA GLY A 124 13.32 -3.52 16.94
C GLY A 124 12.21 -2.47 17.05
N LEU A 125 12.20 -1.74 18.16
CA LEU A 125 11.43 -0.56 18.50
C LEU A 125 12.29 0.72 18.48
N GLY A 126 13.50 0.65 17.90
CA GLY A 126 14.24 1.85 17.50
C GLY A 126 13.30 2.78 16.76
N LYS A 127 13.04 3.96 17.37
CA LYS A 127 12.01 4.91 16.94
C LYS A 127 12.03 5.01 15.42
N PRO A 128 10.91 4.73 14.72
CA PRO A 128 10.89 4.91 13.29
C PRO A 128 11.35 6.34 12.99
N LYS A 129 12.28 6.51 12.06
CA LYS A 129 12.81 7.83 11.67
C LYS A 129 11.78 8.67 10.90
N PHE A 130 10.52 8.24 10.97
CA PHE A 130 9.36 8.78 10.31
C PHE A 130 8.19 8.72 11.30
N SER A 131 7.36 9.76 11.29
CA SER A 131 6.12 9.76 12.06
C SER A 131 5.14 8.85 11.33
N ILE A 132 4.75 7.74 11.96
CA ILE A 132 3.60 6.98 11.51
C ILE A 132 2.36 7.87 11.79
N PRO A 133 1.43 8.01 10.83
CA PRO A 133 0.26 8.85 11.03
C PRO A 133 -0.67 8.20 12.06
N LYS A 134 -1.15 9.02 13.00
CA LYS A 134 -2.16 8.62 13.97
C LYS A 134 -3.52 8.41 13.32
N PHE A 135 -4.29 7.48 13.87
CA PHE A 135 -5.67 7.24 13.46
C PHE A 135 -6.57 7.07 14.68
N GLU A 136 -7.50 8.00 14.87
CA GLU A 136 -8.43 7.99 16.01
C GLU A 136 -9.70 7.17 15.72
N GLY A 137 -9.98 6.92 14.43
CA GLY A 137 -11.18 6.21 14.00
C GLY A 137 -12.43 7.07 14.03
N GLY A 138 -12.35 8.30 13.49
CA GLY A 138 -13.50 9.18 13.35
C GLY A 138 -14.60 8.61 12.44
N ALA A 139 -15.74 9.31 12.41
CA ALA A 139 -16.87 8.94 11.54
C ALA A 139 -16.62 9.27 10.06
N ASP A 140 -15.53 9.99 9.75
CA ASP A 140 -15.18 10.39 8.39
C ASP A 140 -14.36 9.32 7.69
N VAL A 141 -14.90 8.80 6.60
CA VAL A 141 -14.24 7.79 5.77
C VAL A 141 -12.97 8.35 5.11
N GLU A 142 -12.92 9.65 4.83
CA GLU A 142 -11.75 10.31 4.24
C GLU A 142 -10.54 10.31 5.19
N GLU A 143 -10.77 10.30 6.50
CA GLU A 143 -9.71 10.20 7.51
C GLU A 143 -8.98 8.85 7.37
N TYR A 144 -9.73 7.76 7.26
CA TYR A 144 -9.18 6.42 7.06
C TYR A 144 -8.45 6.29 5.73
N LEU A 145 -9.05 6.77 4.62
CA LEU A 145 -8.41 6.70 3.29
C LEU A 145 -7.09 7.49 3.25
N THR A 146 -7.07 8.67 3.88
CA THR A 146 -5.86 9.50 3.97
C THR A 146 -4.79 8.82 4.81
N TRP A 147 -5.17 8.19 5.92
CA TRP A 147 -4.27 7.42 6.77
C TRP A 147 -3.70 6.21 6.03
N GLU A 148 -4.54 5.43 5.37
CA GLU A 148 -4.15 4.25 4.60
C GLU A 148 -3.15 4.61 3.50
N LEU A 149 -3.42 5.68 2.74
CA LEU A 149 -2.52 6.14 1.68
C LEU A 149 -1.15 6.55 2.22
N LYS A 150 -1.10 7.19 3.40
CA LYS A 150 0.17 7.59 4.04
C LYS A 150 0.96 6.37 4.50
N ILE A 151 0.30 5.37 5.05
CA ILE A 151 0.96 4.12 5.47
C ILE A 151 1.41 3.27 4.27
N GLU A 152 0.64 3.21 3.20
CA GLU A 152 1.04 2.55 1.95
C GLU A 152 2.32 3.16 1.36
N LYS A 153 2.39 4.50 1.31
CA LYS A 153 3.61 5.20 0.91
C LYS A 153 4.79 4.85 1.79
N LEU A 154 4.57 4.69 3.10
CA LEU A 154 5.62 4.33 4.05
C LEU A 154 6.16 2.92 3.82
N TRP A 155 5.29 1.95 3.55
CA TRP A 155 5.69 0.58 3.23
C TRP A 155 6.41 0.48 1.89
N ASN A 156 6.00 1.27 0.90
CA ASN A 156 6.70 1.35 -0.39
C ASN A 156 8.12 1.93 -0.25
N LEU A 157 8.34 2.87 0.66
CA LEU A 157 9.67 3.41 0.95
C LEU A 157 10.55 2.45 1.78
N HIS A 158 9.93 1.48 2.46
CA HIS A 158 10.61 0.53 3.34
C HIS A 158 10.16 -0.92 3.09
N PRO A 159 10.54 -1.51 1.94
CA PRO A 159 10.11 -2.86 1.56
C PRO A 159 10.67 -3.97 2.47
N ASN A 160 11.74 -3.68 3.23
CA ASN A 160 12.42 -4.67 4.09
C ASN A 160 11.73 -4.91 5.44
N TYR A 161 10.57 -4.27 5.72
CA TYR A 161 9.83 -4.54 6.95
C TYR A 161 9.04 -5.84 6.86
N THR A 162 9.17 -6.67 7.89
CA THR A 162 8.35 -7.88 8.06
C THR A 162 6.89 -7.51 8.29
N GLU A 163 5.98 -8.39 7.87
CA GLU A 163 4.52 -8.19 8.01
C GLU A 163 4.11 -7.95 9.47
N ASP A 164 4.66 -8.73 10.41
CA ASP A 164 4.45 -8.56 11.86
C ASP A 164 4.87 -7.16 12.34
N ARG A 165 5.98 -6.62 11.81
CA ARG A 165 6.46 -5.29 12.17
C ARG A 165 5.56 -4.19 11.61
N LYS A 166 5.04 -4.35 10.39
CA LYS A 166 4.07 -3.40 9.79
C LYS A 166 2.79 -3.33 10.62
N ILE A 167 2.25 -4.48 11.00
CA ILE A 167 1.03 -4.58 11.82
C ILE A 167 1.24 -3.92 13.18
N LYS A 168 2.33 -4.26 13.87
CA LYS A 168 2.67 -3.66 15.18
C LYS A 168 2.80 -2.14 15.09
N LEU A 169 3.55 -1.64 14.12
CA LEU A 169 3.75 -0.20 13.90
C LEU A 169 2.46 0.54 13.54
N ALA A 170 1.60 -0.05 12.71
CA ALA A 170 0.30 0.55 12.39
C ALA A 170 -0.63 0.55 13.60
N SER A 171 -0.69 -0.57 14.33
CA SER A 171 -1.54 -0.71 15.52
C SER A 171 -1.11 0.19 16.68
N SER A 172 0.19 0.50 16.80
CA SER A 172 0.69 1.37 17.87
C SER A 172 0.27 2.83 17.72
N GLU A 173 -0.11 3.26 16.52
CA GLU A 173 -0.60 4.62 16.26
C GLU A 173 -2.13 4.72 16.22
N PHE A 174 -2.83 3.63 16.55
CA PHE A 174 -4.26 3.70 16.81
C PHE A 174 -4.52 4.42 18.11
N ASP A 175 -5.51 5.29 18.08
CA ASP A 175 -6.00 6.01 19.26
C ASP A 175 -7.53 5.98 19.28
N GLY A 176 -8.13 6.45 20.37
CA GLY A 176 -9.57 6.68 20.48
C GLY A 176 -10.42 5.45 20.18
N TYR A 177 -11.27 5.55 19.15
CA TYR A 177 -12.20 4.50 18.75
C TYR A 177 -11.51 3.38 17.97
N ALA A 178 -10.53 3.72 17.13
CA ALA A 178 -9.77 2.75 16.35
C ALA A 178 -9.02 1.75 17.25
N LEU A 179 -8.38 2.24 18.32
CA LEU A 179 -7.66 1.41 19.28
C LEU A 179 -8.61 0.42 19.98
N ARG A 180 -9.76 0.91 20.47
CA ARG A 180 -10.76 0.08 21.14
C ARG A 180 -11.32 -1.02 20.24
N TRP A 181 -11.54 -0.71 18.97
CA TRP A 181 -11.99 -1.68 17.99
C TRP A 181 -10.91 -2.72 17.70
N TRP A 182 -9.66 -2.29 17.50
CA TRP A 182 -8.54 -3.20 17.25
C TRP A 182 -8.33 -4.17 18.41
N ASP A 183 -8.37 -3.69 19.66
CA ASP A 183 -8.28 -4.54 20.85
C ASP A 183 -9.44 -5.52 20.97
N ALA A 184 -10.65 -5.14 20.54
CA ALA A 184 -11.79 -6.05 20.48
C ALA A 184 -11.61 -7.11 19.39
N LEU A 185 -11.11 -6.72 18.21
CA LEU A 185 -10.84 -7.62 17.11
C LEU A 185 -9.79 -8.67 17.49
N VAL A 186 -8.66 -8.25 18.06
CA VAL A 186 -7.58 -9.16 18.49
C VAL A 186 -8.05 -10.12 19.58
N ARG A 187 -8.89 -9.65 20.53
CA ARG A 187 -9.48 -10.51 21.57
C ARG A 187 -10.45 -11.54 20.98
N ASN A 188 -11.38 -11.10 20.12
CA ASN A 188 -12.35 -12.00 19.50
C ASN A 188 -11.64 -13.07 18.65
N GLN A 189 -10.58 -12.72 17.91
CA GLN A 189 -9.81 -13.72 17.15
C GLN A 189 -9.15 -14.77 18.06
N HIS A 190 -8.67 -14.39 19.24
CA HIS A 190 -8.11 -15.33 20.22
C HIS A 190 -9.18 -16.24 20.83
N GLU A 191 -10.40 -15.73 21.04
CA GLU A 191 -11.52 -16.48 21.62
C GLU A 191 -12.20 -17.42 20.62
N ASP A 192 -12.33 -17.00 19.36
CA ASP A 192 -12.98 -17.77 18.29
C ASP A 192 -12.04 -18.77 17.60
N GLY A 193 -10.74 -18.75 17.89
CA GLY A 193 -9.74 -19.63 17.30
C GLY A 193 -9.48 -19.36 15.81
N GLU A 194 -9.89 -18.20 15.29
CA GLU A 194 -9.63 -17.78 13.92
C GLU A 194 -8.12 -17.47 13.73
N GLN A 195 -7.65 -17.54 12.47
CA GLN A 195 -6.25 -17.23 12.18
C GLN A 195 -5.95 -15.77 12.54
N PRO A 196 -4.89 -15.51 13.31
CA PRO A 196 -4.48 -14.16 13.64
C PRO A 196 -4.19 -13.37 12.36
N ILE A 197 -4.47 -12.07 12.37
CA ILE A 197 -4.07 -11.18 11.28
C ILE A 197 -2.54 -11.18 11.20
N VAL A 198 -2.00 -11.98 10.28
CA VAL A 198 -0.56 -12.18 10.09
C VAL A 198 0.01 -11.37 8.93
N THR A 199 -0.85 -10.74 8.12
CA THR A 199 -0.44 -9.91 6.98
C THR A 199 -1.05 -8.51 7.05
N TRP A 200 -0.30 -7.54 6.57
CA TRP A 200 -0.73 -6.16 6.40
C TRP A 200 -1.99 -6.08 5.52
N ARG A 201 -2.09 -6.94 4.50
CA ARG A 201 -3.27 -7.04 3.64
C ARG A 201 -4.53 -7.43 4.43
N ALA A 202 -4.45 -8.42 5.31
CA ALA A 202 -5.58 -8.83 6.14
C ALA A 202 -5.98 -7.72 7.14
N MET A 203 -5.00 -6.98 7.69
CA MET A 203 -5.26 -5.82 8.54
C MET A 203 -6.03 -4.74 7.77
N LYS A 204 -5.58 -4.43 6.55
CA LYS A 204 -6.26 -3.48 5.66
C LYS A 204 -7.68 -3.92 5.33
N GLU A 205 -7.91 -5.18 4.97
CA GLU A 205 -9.26 -5.69 4.67
C GLU A 205 -10.20 -5.54 5.87
N ALA A 206 -9.73 -5.87 7.09
CA ALA A 206 -10.49 -5.69 8.31
C ALA A 206 -10.81 -4.21 8.60
N MET A 207 -9.82 -3.33 8.42
CA MET A 207 -10.00 -1.90 8.62
C MET A 207 -10.92 -1.27 7.57
N THR A 208 -10.75 -1.62 6.30
CA THR A 208 -11.62 -1.15 5.21
C THR A 208 -13.05 -1.62 5.45
N SER A 209 -13.26 -2.87 5.88
CA SER A 209 -14.61 -3.34 6.22
C SER A 209 -15.25 -2.60 7.39
N ARG A 210 -14.46 -2.08 8.34
CA ARG A 210 -14.97 -1.38 9.53
C ARG A 210 -15.19 0.11 9.32
N PHE A 211 -14.21 0.78 8.71
CA PHE A 211 -14.16 2.24 8.60
C PHE A 211 -14.68 2.75 7.25
N VAL A 212 -14.61 1.93 6.20
CA VAL A 212 -15.30 2.22 4.94
C VAL A 212 -16.64 1.51 4.97
N THR A 213 -17.67 2.21 5.44
CA THR A 213 -19.04 1.68 5.31
C THR A 213 -19.36 1.49 3.83
N THR A 214 -20.13 0.45 3.49
CA THR A 214 -20.65 0.22 2.12
C THR A 214 -21.40 1.45 1.58
N ASN A 215 -21.84 2.35 2.47
CA ASN A 215 -22.53 3.60 2.19
C ASN A 215 -21.60 4.78 1.80
N TYR A 216 -20.29 4.56 1.70
CA TYR A 216 -19.34 5.59 1.24
C TYR A 216 -19.67 6.08 -0.18
N LEU A 217 -20.16 5.19 -1.06
CA LEU A 217 -20.64 5.57 -2.40
C LEU A 217 -21.83 6.53 -2.36
N HIS A 218 -22.80 6.31 -1.48
CA HIS A 218 -23.88 7.29 -1.28
C HIS A 218 -23.36 8.61 -0.73
N THR A 219 -22.40 8.57 0.20
CA THR A 219 -21.80 9.79 0.74
C THR A 219 -21.08 10.61 -0.35
N ILE A 220 -20.36 9.94 -1.26
CA ILE A 220 -19.77 10.58 -2.45
C ILE A 220 -20.85 11.13 -3.36
N TYR A 221 -21.91 10.37 -3.61
CA TYR A 221 -23.03 10.80 -4.45
C TYR A 221 -23.74 12.02 -3.86
N ASP A 222 -23.96 12.05 -2.55
CA ASP A 222 -24.55 13.17 -1.83
C ASP A 222 -23.63 14.40 -1.89
N LYS A 223 -22.32 14.23 -1.67
CA LYS A 223 -21.34 15.32 -1.85
C LYS A 223 -21.34 15.84 -3.29
N LEU A 224 -21.37 14.96 -4.29
CA LEU A 224 -21.37 15.32 -5.72
C LEU A 224 -22.67 16.04 -6.13
N THR A 225 -23.82 15.59 -5.62
CA THR A 225 -25.11 16.23 -5.86
C THR A 225 -25.22 17.58 -5.15
N LEU A 226 -24.62 17.74 -3.96
CA LEU A 226 -24.51 19.03 -3.27
C LEU A 226 -23.54 20.00 -3.97
N LEU A 227 -22.50 19.49 -4.62
CA LEU A 227 -21.52 20.26 -5.41
C LEU A 227 -22.04 20.63 -6.80
N ARG A 228 -23.17 20.07 -7.24
CA ARG A 228 -23.78 20.39 -8.54
C ARG A 228 -24.37 21.80 -8.49
N GLN A 229 -23.54 22.78 -8.87
CA GLN A 229 -23.82 24.20 -9.13
C GLN A 229 -25.09 24.74 -8.46
N GLY A 230 -24.90 25.58 -7.44
CA GLY A 230 -25.91 26.60 -7.14
C GLY A 230 -26.22 27.40 -8.41
N VAL A 231 -27.41 28.04 -8.46
CA VAL A 231 -27.99 28.78 -9.60
C VAL A 231 -27.15 29.97 -10.12
N LYS A 232 -25.90 30.12 -9.66
CA LYS A 232 -24.99 31.17 -10.07
C LYS A 232 -24.52 30.92 -11.49
N THR A 233 -24.83 31.86 -12.36
CA THR A 233 -24.33 31.88 -13.73
C THR A 233 -22.82 32.02 -13.73
N VAL A 234 -22.17 31.50 -14.78
CA VAL A 234 -20.70 31.54 -14.96
C VAL A 234 -20.14 32.97 -14.78
N ASP A 235 -20.91 33.99 -15.13
CA ASP A 235 -20.55 35.41 -15.01
C ASP A 235 -20.39 35.89 -13.55
N GLU A 236 -21.07 35.27 -12.59
CA GLU A 236 -20.98 35.58 -11.16
C GLU A 236 -19.71 34.98 -10.50
N TYR A 237 -18.98 34.13 -11.22
CA TYR A 237 -17.73 33.50 -10.75
C TYR A 237 -16.47 34.23 -11.23
N TYR A 238 -16.60 35.17 -12.18
CA TYR A 238 -15.47 35.90 -12.79
C TYR A 238 -15.36 37.37 -12.36
N MET A 239 -16.21 37.84 -11.44
CA MET A 239 -16.04 39.14 -10.77
C MET A 239 -15.49 38.98 -9.35
#